data_AF-A0A845R502-F1
#
_entry.id   AF-A0A845R502-F1
#
_cell.length_a   1.000
_cell.length_b   1.000
_cell.length_c   1.000
_cell.angle_alpha   90.00
_cell.angle_beta   90.00
_cell.angle_gamma   90.00
#
_symmetry.space_group_name_H-M   'P 1'
#
loop_
_entity.id
_entity.type
_entity.pdbx_description
1 polymer ?
#
loop_
_entity_poly.entity_id
_entity_poly.type
_entity_poly.pdbx_seq_one_letter_code
_entity_poly.pdbx_strand_id
1 'polypeptide(L)'
;MATVVNNFDNFIEYIVSAFEAEMHNVERNNIWDAIANGNPYPAHEAYIRSRRSGPEHEQQRSALRSALRRVLGTEEQQAEMMLPAAEEAIQIAIARLKDWLDGYHFR
;
A
#
# COMPACT_ATOMS: atom_id res chain seq x y z
N MET A 1 -14.73 -17.86 -1.89
CA MET A 1 -13.48 -17.74 -1.09
C MET A 1 -12.26 -17.36 -1.94
N ALA A 2 -12.16 -17.74 -3.23
CA ALA A 2 -11.03 -17.32 -4.08
C ALA A 2 -10.95 -15.81 -4.43
N THR A 3 -12.02 -15.04 -4.25
CA THR A 3 -12.08 -13.61 -4.62
C THR A 3 -11.47 -12.66 -3.58
N VAL A 4 -11.40 -13.06 -2.31
CA VAL A 4 -10.86 -12.23 -1.23
C VAL A 4 -9.33 -12.31 -1.19
N VAL A 5 -8.77 -13.51 -1.42
CA VAL A 5 -7.32 -13.79 -1.53
C VAL A 5 -6.63 -12.84 -2.52
N ASN A 6 -7.23 -12.63 -3.70
CA ASN A 6 -6.67 -11.74 -4.71
C ASN A 6 -6.64 -10.27 -4.27
N ASN A 7 -7.51 -9.83 -3.35
CA ASN A 7 -7.62 -8.39 -3.03
C ASN A 7 -6.54 -7.93 -2.05
N PHE A 8 -6.13 -8.80 -1.13
CA PHE A 8 -5.14 -8.45 -0.10
C PHE A 8 -3.70 -8.47 -0.63
N ASP A 9 -3.33 -9.50 -1.39
CA ASP A 9 -2.03 -9.50 -2.06
C ASP A 9 -1.93 -8.32 -3.04
N ASN A 10 -3.01 -7.99 -3.76
CA ASN A 10 -3.04 -6.78 -4.60
C ASN A 10 -2.86 -5.49 -3.78
N PHE A 11 -3.40 -5.41 -2.56
CA PHE A 11 -3.23 -4.26 -1.67
C PHE A 11 -1.80 -4.14 -1.14
N ILE A 12 -1.17 -5.24 -0.74
CA ILE A 12 0.25 -5.25 -0.36
C ILE A 12 1.10 -4.82 -1.56
N GLU A 13 0.87 -5.39 -2.74
CA GLU A 13 1.64 -5.01 -3.94
C GLU A 13 1.43 -3.54 -4.29
N TYR A 14 0.22 -2.99 -4.12
CA TYR A 14 -0.03 -1.56 -4.28
C TYR A 14 0.83 -0.71 -3.33
N ILE A 15 0.89 -1.07 -2.04
CA ILE A 15 1.75 -0.37 -1.06
C ILE A 15 3.22 -0.49 -1.45
N VAL A 16 3.68 -1.68 -1.86
CA VAL A 16 5.07 -1.91 -2.28
C VAL A 16 5.40 -1.05 -3.51
N SER A 17 4.51 -1.00 -4.52
CA SER A 17 4.72 -0.16 -5.70
C SER A 17 4.71 1.34 -5.38
N ALA A 18 3.83 1.80 -4.48
CA ALA A 18 3.84 3.20 -4.04
C ALA A 18 5.15 3.55 -3.32
N PHE A 19 5.63 2.66 -2.45
CA PHE A 19 6.93 2.81 -1.80
C PHE A 19 8.08 2.87 -2.82
N GLU A 20 8.06 2.05 -3.87
CA GLU A 20 9.08 2.09 -4.93
C GLU A 20 9.12 3.42 -5.67
N ALA A 21 7.96 3.98 -5.98
CA ALA A 21 7.85 5.27 -6.65
C ALA A 21 8.45 6.40 -5.79
N GLU A 22 8.13 6.42 -4.50
CA GLU A 22 8.70 7.40 -3.57
C GLU A 22 10.21 7.22 -3.41
N MET A 23 10.69 5.98 -3.27
CA MET A 23 12.11 5.73 -3.18
C MET A 23 12.87 6.06 -4.46
N HIS A 24 12.23 5.95 -5.63
CA HIS A 24 12.79 6.45 -6.89
C HIS A 24 12.95 7.97 -6.87
N ASN A 25 11.96 8.71 -6.36
CA ASN A 25 12.06 10.15 -6.18
C ASN A 25 13.19 10.54 -5.22
N VAL A 26 13.34 9.79 -4.11
CA VAL A 26 14.43 9.98 -3.14
C VAL A 26 15.80 9.79 -3.78
N GLU A 27 16.02 8.68 -4.50
CA GLU A 27 17.31 8.44 -5.18
C GLU A 27 17.60 9.51 -6.24
N ARG A 28 16.59 9.93 -6.99
CA ARG A 28 16.75 11.02 -7.96
C ARG A 28 17.19 12.32 -7.27
N ASN A 29 16.59 12.67 -6.15
CA ASN A 29 16.97 13.87 -5.40
C ASN A 29 18.40 13.75 -4.85
N ASN A 30 18.76 12.60 -4.28
CA ASN A 30 20.12 12.34 -3.80
C ASN A 30 21.17 12.51 -4.91
N ILE A 31 20.88 12.05 -6.13
CA ILE A 31 21.75 12.22 -7.29
C ILE A 31 21.89 13.71 -7.64
N TRP A 32 20.79 14.46 -7.68
CA TRP A 32 20.83 15.90 -7.96
C TRP A 32 21.59 16.68 -6.90
N ASP A 33 21.38 16.35 -5.63
CA ASP A 33 22.09 16.98 -4.52
C ASP A 33 23.59 16.69 -4.58
N ALA A 34 23.99 15.47 -4.93
CA ALA A 34 25.39 15.11 -5.13
C ALA A 34 26.04 15.92 -6.27
N ILE A 35 25.31 16.14 -7.37
CA ILE A 35 25.75 16.99 -8.49
C ILE A 35 25.89 18.44 -8.02
N ALA A 36 24.87 18.98 -7.34
CA ALA A 36 24.86 20.36 -6.87
C ALA A 36 25.99 20.65 -5.88
N ASN A 37 26.35 19.67 -5.05
CA ASN A 37 27.45 19.75 -4.10
C ASN A 37 28.84 19.52 -4.73
N GLY A 38 28.93 19.33 -6.05
CA GLY A 38 30.20 19.12 -6.75
C GLY A 38 30.86 17.76 -6.51
N ASN A 39 30.11 16.79 -5.97
CA ASN A 39 30.57 15.42 -5.74
C ASN A 39 29.62 14.40 -6.39
N PRO A 40 29.50 14.41 -7.73
CA PRO A 40 28.56 13.55 -8.43
C PRO A 40 28.96 12.08 -8.31
N TYR A 41 27.96 11.20 -8.19
CA TYR A 41 28.19 9.77 -8.32
C TYR A 41 28.77 9.42 -9.71
N PRO A 42 29.59 8.36 -9.81
CA PRO A 42 29.95 7.78 -11.10
C PRO A 42 28.71 7.46 -11.93
N ALA A 43 28.76 7.69 -13.25
CA ALA A 43 27.59 7.55 -14.13
C ALA A 43 26.90 6.18 -14.04
N HIS A 44 27.68 5.10 -13.88
CA HIS A 44 27.14 3.75 -13.71
C HIS A 44 26.41 3.57 -12.38
N GLU A 45 26.90 4.18 -11.30
CA GLU A 45 26.28 4.11 -9.98
C GLU A 45 25.00 4.96 -9.94
N ALA A 46 25.04 6.17 -10.51
CA ALA A 46 23.86 7.02 -10.68
C ALA A 46 22.78 6.29 -11.50
N TYR A 47 23.17 5.56 -12.55
CA TYR A 47 22.25 4.74 -13.34
C TYR A 47 21.60 3.63 -12.50
N ILE A 48 22.40 2.87 -11.74
CA ILE A 48 21.91 1.79 -10.88
C ILE A 48 20.95 2.32 -9.80
N ARG A 49 21.34 3.40 -9.11
CA ARG A 49 20.55 4.08 -8.07
C ARG A 49 19.23 4.62 -8.62
N SER A 50 19.28 5.34 -9.74
CA SER A 50 18.07 5.90 -10.36
C SER A 50 17.09 4.81 -10.79
N ARG A 51 17.57 3.68 -11.32
CA ARG A 51 16.70 2.56 -11.68
C ARG A 51 16.31 1.70 -10.49
N ARG A 52 16.90 1.94 -9.32
CA ARG A 52 16.79 1.08 -8.14
C ARG A 52 16.95 -0.41 -8.50
N SER A 53 17.88 -0.70 -9.41
CA SER A 53 18.12 -2.03 -9.92
C SER A 53 19.25 -2.69 -9.14
N GLY A 54 18.99 -3.79 -8.46
CA GLY A 54 20.06 -4.53 -7.76
C GLY A 54 19.55 -5.36 -6.59
N PRO A 55 20.40 -6.25 -6.05
CA PRO A 55 20.02 -7.17 -4.99
C PRO A 55 19.56 -6.45 -3.71
N GLU A 56 20.16 -5.29 -3.39
CA GLU A 56 19.79 -4.51 -2.20
C GLU A 56 18.35 -3.98 -2.28
N HIS A 57 17.95 -3.45 -3.43
CA HIS A 57 16.60 -2.93 -3.61
C HIS A 57 15.56 -4.06 -3.58
N GLU A 58 15.86 -5.22 -4.17
CA GLU A 58 14.98 -6.39 -4.10
C GLU A 58 14.83 -6.92 -2.66
N GLN A 59 15.91 -6.88 -1.88
CA GLN A 59 15.87 -7.20 -0.46
C GLN A 59 14.99 -6.23 0.33
N GLN A 60 15.08 -4.92 0.05
CA GLN A 60 14.21 -3.91 0.66
C GLN A 60 12.73 -4.17 0.33
N ARG A 61 12.40 -4.49 -0.92
CA ARG A 61 11.02 -4.86 -1.33
C ARG A 61 10.52 -6.09 -0.58
N SER A 62 11.35 -7.14 -0.53
CA SER A 62 11.00 -8.39 0.14
C SER A 62 10.84 -8.21 1.64
N ALA A 63 11.69 -7.40 2.27
CA ALA A 63 11.58 -7.06 3.68
C ALA A 63 10.31 -6.26 3.98
N LEU A 64 9.98 -5.26 3.15
CA LEU A 64 8.74 -4.49 3.28
C LEU A 64 7.51 -5.39 3.13
N ARG A 65 7.46 -6.23 2.10
CA ARG A 65 6.38 -7.19 1.89
C ARG A 65 6.22 -8.11 3.10
N SER A 66 7.31 -8.63 3.65
CA SER A 66 7.28 -9.47 4.85
C SER A 66 6.79 -8.72 6.09
N ALA A 67 7.22 -7.47 6.28
CA ALA A 67 6.76 -6.63 7.38
C ALA A 67 5.27 -6.31 7.29
N LEU A 68 4.78 -5.94 6.09
CA LEU A 68 3.36 -5.68 5.85
C LEU A 68 2.50 -6.91 6.16
N ARG A 69 2.92 -8.11 5.73
CA ARG A 69 2.23 -9.35 6.08
C ARG A 69 2.19 -9.63 7.58
N ARG A 70 3.23 -9.24 8.34
CA ARG A 70 3.25 -9.41 9.81
C ARG A 70 2.38 -8.39 10.53
N VAL A 71 2.40 -7.13 10.09
CA VAL A 71 1.67 -6.03 10.72
C VAL A 71 0.18 -6.11 10.43
N LEU A 72 -0.16 -6.41 9.17
CA LEU A 72 -1.55 -6.45 8.75
C LEU A 72 -2.22 -7.78 9.14
N GLY A 73 -1.46 -8.82 9.51
CA GLY A 73 -1.99 -10.13 9.94
C GLY A 73 -2.15 -11.14 8.80
N THR A 74 -2.50 -12.38 9.15
CA THR A 74 -2.86 -13.43 8.16
C THR A 74 -4.23 -13.15 7.55
N GLU A 75 -4.55 -13.82 6.43
CA GLU A 75 -5.87 -13.71 5.79
C GLU A 75 -7.02 -14.00 6.76
N GLU A 76 -6.87 -14.97 7.67
CA GLU A 76 -7.89 -15.25 8.68
C GLU A 76 -8.04 -14.13 9.70
N GLN A 77 -6.92 -13.57 10.20
CA GLN A 77 -6.94 -12.46 11.17
C GLN A 77 -7.53 -11.19 10.55
N GLN A 78 -7.31 -10.99 9.26
CA GLN A 78 -7.90 -9.87 8.53
C GLN A 78 -9.35 -10.09 8.17
N ALA A 79 -9.76 -11.30 7.80
CA ALA A 79 -11.16 -11.63 7.63
C ALA A 79 -11.93 -11.41 8.95
N GLU A 80 -11.34 -11.78 10.09
CA GLU A 80 -11.85 -11.47 11.43
C GLU A 80 -11.90 -9.97 11.73
N MET A 81 -10.98 -9.15 11.22
CA MET A 81 -11.01 -7.69 11.38
C MET A 81 -11.97 -6.98 10.39
N MET A 82 -12.15 -7.52 9.19
CA MET A 82 -13.06 -6.97 8.17
C MET A 82 -14.51 -7.35 8.43
N LEU A 83 -14.78 -8.49 9.05
CA LEU A 83 -16.13 -8.92 9.44
C LEU A 83 -16.85 -7.86 10.30
N PRO A 84 -16.27 -7.34 11.40
CA PRO A 84 -16.84 -6.27 12.20
C PRO A 84 -17.07 -4.97 11.41
N ALA A 85 -16.10 -4.55 10.59
CA ALA A 85 -16.22 -3.33 9.80
C ALA A 85 -17.27 -3.45 8.68
N ALA A 86 -17.40 -4.63 8.07
CA ALA A 86 -18.43 -4.92 7.08
C ALA A 86 -19.81 -5.04 7.74
N GLU A 87 -19.91 -5.65 8.92
CA GLU A 87 -21.14 -5.69 9.72
C GLU A 87 -21.58 -4.28 10.12
N GLU A 88 -20.66 -3.43 10.56
CA GLU A 88 -20.93 -2.03 10.90
C GLU A 88 -21.43 -1.24 9.67
N ALA A 89 -20.77 -1.41 8.52
CA ALA A 89 -21.21 -0.79 7.27
C ALA A 89 -22.62 -1.26 6.84
N ILE A 90 -22.92 -2.54 6.99
CA ILE A 90 -24.26 -3.11 6.73
C ILE A 90 -25.29 -2.54 7.71
N GLN A 91 -24.97 -2.45 8.99
CA GLN A 91 -25.85 -1.86 10.00
C GLN A 91 -26.15 -0.38 9.72
N ILE A 92 -25.12 0.40 9.33
CA ILE A 92 -25.29 1.80 8.91
C ILE A 92 -26.19 1.90 7.67
N ALA A 93 -26.01 1.02 6.69
CA ALA A 93 -26.84 1.00 5.49
C ALA A 93 -28.31 0.65 5.82
N ILE A 94 -28.54 -0.32 6.70
CA ILE A 94 -29.88 -0.70 7.18
C ILE A 94 -30.53 0.45 7.96
N ALA A 95 -29.78 1.13 8.83
CA ALA A 95 -30.29 2.28 9.58
C ALA A 95 -30.72 3.42 8.64
N ARG A 96 -29.89 3.75 7.64
CA ARG A 96 -30.24 4.75 6.61
C ARG A 96 -31.47 4.37 5.80
N LEU A 97 -31.63 3.08 5.47
CA LEU A 97 -32.81 2.56 4.78
C LEU A 97 -34.07 2.69 5.63
N LYS A 98 -33.99 2.40 6.94
CA LYS A 98 -35.10 2.57 7.88
C LYS A 98 -35.50 4.04 8.03
N ASP A 99 -34.53 4.93 8.26
CA ASP A 99 -34.79 6.37 8.33
C ASP A 99 -35.46 6.89 7.04
N TRP A 100 -35.01 6.39 5.89
CA TRP A 100 -35.61 6.76 4.59
C TRP A 100 -37.06 6.25 4.44
N LEU A 101 -37.34 5.00 4.85
CA LEU A 101 -38.67 4.42 4.81
C LEU A 101 -39.62 5.10 5.81
N ASP A 102 -39.16 5.37 7.03
CA ASP A 102 -39.95 6.04 8.07
C ASP A 102 -40.23 7.51 7.70
N GLY A 103 -39.29 8.17 7.02
CA GLY A 103 -39.50 9.49 6.43
C GLY A 103 -40.48 9.51 5.24
N TYR A 104 -40.74 8.36 4.62
CA TYR A 104 -41.72 8.21 3.54
C TYR A 104 -43.16 8.08 4.05
N HIS A 105 -43.35 7.65 5.31
CA HIS A 105 -44.67 7.49 5.94
C HIS A 105 -45.29 8.80 6.47
N PHE A 106 -44.63 9.96 6.25
CA PHE A 106 -45.10 11.29 6.68
C PHE A 106 -45.32 12.30 5.53
N ARG A 107 -45.48 11.85 4.28
CA ARG A 107 -45.95 12.69 3.16
C ARG A 107 -47.24 12.17 2.54
#